data_AF-A0A6A6PF52-F1
#
_entry.id   AF-A0A6A6PF52-F1
#
_cell.length_a   1.000
_cell.length_b   1.000
_cell.length_c   1.000
_cell.angle_alpha   90.00
_cell.angle_beta   90.00
_cell.angle_gamma   90.00
#
_symmetry.space_group_name_H-M   'P 1'
#
loop_
_entity.id
_entity.type
_entity.pdbx_description
1 polymer ?
#
loop_
_entity_poly.entity_id
_entity_poly.type
_entity_poly.pdbx_seq_one_letter_code
_entity_poly.pdbx_strand_id
1 'polypeptide(L)'
;MGGPNLEVVKFGIYIAFPIYFMYYFGTNLDSRFSVPDFWPKPGQTHTIPFEKEDIKAELERLKQKRLAARARRLEMEKQNEGVEGDASTANQPSIQPRPEILEATKLNEPEKSQTARQSGWTSWFR
;
A
#
# COMPACT_ATOMS: atom_id res chain seq x y z
N MET A 1 -45.68 29.08 1.68
CA MET A 1 -44.68 29.04 0.60
C MET A 1 -44.20 30.46 0.37
N GLY A 2 -42.97 30.78 0.78
CA GLY A 2 -42.43 32.14 0.65
C GLY A 2 -42.31 32.49 -0.83
N GLY A 3 -42.83 33.66 -1.22
CA GLY A 3 -42.93 34.08 -2.62
C GLY A 3 -41.59 34.25 -3.35
N PRO A 4 -41.60 34.79 -4.58
CA PRO A 4 -40.45 34.78 -5.50
C PRO A 4 -39.14 35.36 -4.92
N ASN A 5 -39.23 36.25 -3.94
CA ASN A 5 -38.07 36.82 -3.25
C ASN A 5 -37.22 35.76 -2.52
N LEU A 6 -37.84 34.68 -2.02
CA LEU A 6 -37.13 33.61 -1.34
C LEU A 6 -36.35 32.72 -2.32
N GLU A 7 -36.88 32.55 -3.54
CA GLU A 7 -36.20 31.82 -4.61
C GLU A 7 -34.97 32.58 -5.10
N VAL A 8 -35.06 33.90 -5.25
CA VAL A 8 -33.92 34.75 -5.68
C VAL A 8 -32.75 34.68 -4.68
N VAL A 9 -33.02 34.67 -3.37
CA VAL A 9 -31.98 34.51 -2.34
C VAL A 9 -31.33 33.13 -2.44
N LYS A 10 -32.13 32.07 -2.66
CA LYS A 10 -31.65 30.70 -2.83
C LYS A 10 -30.76 30.56 -4.08
N PHE A 11 -31.17 31.15 -5.20
CA PHE A 11 -30.37 31.21 -6.42
C PHE A 11 -29.10 32.02 -6.24
N GLY A 12 -29.17 33.14 -5.52
CA GLY A 12 -28.00 33.94 -5.16
C GLY A 12 -26.97 33.14 -4.37
N ILE A 13 -27.41 32.36 -3.37
CA ILE A 13 -26.52 31.46 -2.61
C ILE A 13 -25.93 30.37 -3.52
N TYR A 14 -26.74 29.76 -4.40
CA TYR A 14 -26.26 28.70 -5.29
C TYR A 14 -25.24 29.17 -6.33
N ILE A 15 -25.29 30.43 -6.74
CA ILE A 15 -24.30 31.01 -7.65
C ILE A 15 -23.09 31.53 -6.86
N ALA A 16 -23.31 32.21 -5.74
CA ALA A 16 -22.25 32.79 -4.93
C ALA A 16 -21.38 31.73 -4.23
N PHE A 17 -21.97 30.65 -3.74
CA PHE A 17 -21.25 29.58 -3.05
C PHE A 17 -20.11 28.96 -3.87
N PRO A 18 -20.33 28.44 -5.10
CA PRO A 18 -19.27 27.85 -5.90
C PRO A 18 -18.24 28.88 -6.34
N ILE A 19 -18.65 30.11 -6.69
CA ILE A 19 -17.73 31.18 -7.09
C ILE A 19 -16.82 31.58 -5.91
N TYR A 20 -17.39 31.75 -4.72
CA TYR A 20 -16.64 32.11 -3.52
C TYR A 20 -15.69 31.00 -3.09
N PHE A 21 -16.16 29.75 -3.11
CA PHE A 21 -15.32 28.58 -2.80
C PHE A 21 -14.14 28.46 -3.78
N MET A 22 -14.41 28.68 -5.08
CA MET A 22 -13.37 28.65 -6.10
C MET A 22 -12.42 29.86 -6.00
N TYR A 23 -12.89 31.04 -5.59
CA TYR A 23 -12.01 32.18 -5.35
C TYR A 23 -11.08 31.95 -4.14
N TYR A 24 -11.64 31.43 -3.04
CA TYR A 24 -10.89 31.18 -1.81
C TYR A 24 -9.87 30.05 -1.95
N PHE A 25 -10.26 28.92 -2.54
CA PHE A 25 -9.35 27.78 -2.71
C PHE A 25 -8.59 27.81 -4.05
N GLY A 26 -9.19 28.30 -5.13
CA GLY A 26 -8.63 28.16 -6.48
C GLY A 26 -7.43 29.04 -6.81
N THR A 27 -7.16 30.09 -6.02
CA THR A 27 -5.99 30.97 -6.24
C THR A 27 -4.74 30.51 -5.48
N ASN A 28 -4.88 29.63 -4.49
CA ASN A 28 -3.81 29.21 -3.58
C ASN A 28 -3.88 27.71 -3.24
N LEU A 29 -4.13 26.85 -4.24
CA LEU A 29 -4.11 25.40 -4.03
C LEU A 29 -2.73 24.90 -3.59
N ASP A 30 -1.68 25.38 -4.26
CA ASP A 30 -0.33 24.86 -4.07
C ASP A 30 0.16 25.06 -2.62
N SER A 31 0.08 26.28 -2.09
CA SER A 31 0.50 26.58 -0.71
C SER A 31 -0.38 25.95 0.38
N ARG A 32 -1.64 25.62 0.07
CA ARG A 32 -2.61 25.07 1.04
C ARG A 32 -2.63 23.55 1.05
N PHE A 33 -2.28 22.90 -0.06
CA PHE A 33 -2.28 21.45 -0.22
C PHE A 33 -0.88 20.85 -0.40
N SER A 34 0.18 21.66 -0.56
CA SER A 34 1.55 21.14 -0.53
C SER A 34 1.88 20.64 0.87
N VAL A 35 2.30 19.38 0.97
CA VAL A 35 2.88 18.84 2.20
C VAL A 35 4.37 19.17 2.18
N PRO A 36 4.87 20.03 3.10
CA PRO A 36 6.30 20.27 3.22
C PRO A 36 7.00 18.96 3.62
N ASP A 37 8.16 18.70 3.04
CA ASP A 37 8.94 17.47 3.28
C ASP A 37 8.18 16.17 2.96
N PHE A 38 7.31 16.17 1.93
CA PHE A 38 6.60 14.97 1.48
C PHE A 38 7.53 13.79 1.17
N TRP A 39 8.68 14.06 0.55
CA TRP A 39 9.69 13.04 0.26
C TRP A 39 10.66 12.88 1.43
N PRO A 40 11.01 11.63 1.81
CA PRO A 40 12.07 11.38 2.79
C PRO A 40 13.34 12.11 2.38
N LYS A 41 13.91 12.85 3.32
CA LYS A 41 15.11 13.67 3.05
C LYS A 41 16.27 12.76 2.61
N PRO A 42 17.16 13.23 1.73
CA PRO A 42 18.37 12.49 1.38
C PRO A 42 19.18 12.24 2.67
N GLY A 43 19.23 10.98 3.11
CA GLY A 43 19.84 10.56 4.38
C GLY A 43 18.90 9.86 5.37
N GLN A 44 17.58 9.97 5.20
CA GLN A 44 16.61 9.18 5.99
C GLN A 44 16.44 7.76 5.43
N THR A 45 16.77 7.57 4.16
CA THR A 45 16.72 6.28 3.47
C THR A 45 18.07 5.57 3.60
N HIS A 46 18.04 4.25 3.78
CA HIS A 46 19.23 3.42 3.75
C HIS A 46 19.95 3.55 2.40
N THR A 47 21.20 4.00 2.42
CA THR A 47 22.03 4.08 1.20
C THR A 47 22.41 2.67 0.77
N ILE A 48 22.10 2.33 -0.48
CA ILE A 48 22.51 1.05 -1.05
C ILE A 48 24.01 1.12 -1.34
N PRO A 49 24.83 0.17 -0.86
CA PRO A 49 26.25 0.14 -1.20
C PRO A 49 26.42 -0.10 -2.70
N PHE A 50 27.26 0.72 -3.35
CA PHE A 50 27.53 0.61 -4.79
C PHE A 50 28.83 -0.15 -5.09
N GLU A 51 29.76 -0.21 -4.13
CA GLU A 51 31.03 -0.90 -4.28
C GLU A 51 30.90 -2.41 -4.09
N LYS A 52 31.63 -3.19 -4.90
CA LYS A 52 31.51 -4.66 -4.89
C LYS A 52 31.90 -5.29 -3.56
N GLU A 53 32.84 -4.69 -2.84
CA GLU A 53 33.32 -5.18 -1.55
C GLU A 53 32.25 -4.96 -0.46
N ASP A 54 31.70 -3.75 -0.40
CA ASP A 54 30.61 -3.39 0.51
C ASP A 54 29.35 -4.23 0.26
N ILE A 55 29.03 -4.51 -1.00
CA ILE A 55 27.90 -5.39 -1.36
C ILE A 55 28.10 -6.79 -0.79
N LYS A 56 29.31 -7.36 -0.87
CA LYS A 56 29.60 -8.69 -0.32
C LYS A 56 29.48 -8.71 1.20
N ALA A 57 30.03 -7.70 1.87
CA ALA A 57 29.96 -7.57 3.32
C ALA A 57 28.49 -7.46 3.81
N GLU A 58 27.68 -6.63 3.14
CA GLU A 58 26.26 -6.48 3.48
C GLU A 58 25.46 -7.75 3.16
N LEU A 59 25.79 -8.47 2.08
CA LEU A 59 25.18 -9.75 1.74
C LEU A 59 25.48 -10.82 2.80
N GLU A 60 26.72 -10.88 3.29
CA GLU A 60 27.12 -11.79 4.37
C GLU A 60 26.37 -11.46 5.66
N ARG A 61 26.27 -10.18 6.02
CA ARG A 61 25.49 -9.70 7.17
C ARG A 61 24.02 -10.13 7.07
N LEU A 62 23.41 -9.97 5.90
CA LEU A 62 22.02 -10.38 5.65
C LEU A 62 21.85 -11.90 5.73
N LYS A 63 22.81 -12.67 5.20
CA LYS A 63 22.81 -14.15 5.27
C LYS A 63 22.88 -14.63 6.73
N GLN A 64 23.76 -14.04 7.53
CA GLN A 64 23.87 -14.35 8.96
C GLN A 64 22.58 -14.00 9.71
N LYS A 65 22.00 -12.81 9.47
CA LYS A 65 20.70 -12.42 10.06
C LYS A 65 19.59 -13.42 9.73
N ARG A 66 19.54 -13.90 8.47
CA ARG A 66 18.56 -14.90 8.04
C ARG A 66 18.75 -16.25 8.73
N LEU A 67 20.00 -16.71 8.84
CA LEU A 67 20.31 -17.98 9.53
C LEU A 67 19.97 -17.90 11.03
N ALA A 68 20.30 -16.80 11.68
CA ALA A 68 19.97 -16.57 13.09
C ALA A 68 18.45 -16.53 13.32
N ALA A 69 17.71 -15.83 12.46
CA ALA A 69 16.24 -15.82 12.53
C ALA A 69 15.64 -17.22 12.33
N ARG A 70 16.21 -18.02 11.42
CA ARG A 70 15.79 -19.41 11.20
C ARG A 70 16.09 -20.29 12.41
N ALA A 71 17.29 -20.19 12.99
CA ALA A 71 17.66 -20.95 14.19
C ALA A 71 16.71 -20.63 15.35
N ARG A 72 16.43 -19.34 15.58
CA ARG A 72 15.48 -18.89 16.61
C ARG A 72 14.07 -19.46 16.41
N ARG A 73 13.60 -19.59 15.16
CA ARG A 73 12.30 -20.22 14.86
C ARG A 73 12.31 -21.71 15.21
N LEU A 74 13.34 -22.44 14.80
CA LEU A 74 13.49 -23.87 15.11
C LEU A 74 13.61 -24.13 16.62
N GLU A 75 14.27 -23.24 17.37
CA GLU A 75 14.35 -23.33 18.83
C GLU A 75 12.99 -23.12 19.49
N MET A 76 12.19 -22.15 19.02
CA MET A 76 10.82 -21.94 19.50
C MET A 76 9.91 -23.12 19.17
N GLU A 77 10.03 -23.69 17.96
CA GLU A 77 9.28 -24.90 17.56
C GLU A 77 9.62 -26.08 18.48
N LYS A 78 10.91 -26.34 18.74
CA LYS A 78 11.36 -27.39 19.69
C LYS A 78 10.90 -27.16 21.13
N GLN A 79 10.88 -25.90 21.59
CA GLN A 79 10.39 -25.58 22.93
C GLN A 79 8.88 -25.78 23.05
N ASN A 80 8.12 -25.45 21.99
CA ASN A 80 6.68 -25.68 21.96
C ASN A 80 6.34 -27.18 21.85
N GLU A 81 7.07 -27.95 21.05
CA GLU A 81 6.89 -29.41 20.95
C GLU A 81 7.22 -30.16 22.25
N GLY A 82 8.06 -29.60 23.12
CA GLY A 82 8.40 -30.16 24.44
C GLY A 82 7.38 -29.86 25.55
N VAL A 83 6.37 -29.02 25.28
CA VAL A 83 5.36 -28.58 26.28
C VAL A 83 3.96 -29.18 25.98
N GLU A 84 3.77 -29.88 24.86
CA GLU A 84 2.53 -30.61 24.53
C GLU A 84 2.34 -31.93 25.32
N GLY A 85 2.82 -31.97 26.57
CA GLY A 85 2.62 -33.05 27.53
C GLY A 85 1.69 -32.70 28.70
N ASP A 86 1.29 -31.44 28.91
CA ASP A 86 0.32 -31.10 29.96
C ASP A 86 -0.41 -29.76 29.72
N ALA A 87 -1.74 -29.87 29.71
CA ALA A 87 -2.76 -28.83 29.95
C ALA A 87 -2.86 -27.57 29.03
N SER A 88 -3.88 -27.64 28.16
CA SER A 88 -4.87 -26.61 27.79
C SER A 88 -4.70 -25.16 28.32
N THR A 89 -4.66 -24.19 27.37
CA THR A 89 -5.18 -22.78 27.42
C THR A 89 -4.14 -21.72 27.04
N ALA A 90 -4.19 -21.21 25.80
CA ALA A 90 -4.30 -19.78 25.47
C ALA A 90 -4.03 -19.53 23.96
N ASN A 91 -4.99 -18.90 23.29
CA ASN A 91 -4.92 -18.44 21.91
C ASN A 91 -3.61 -17.70 21.58
N GLN A 92 -2.82 -18.24 20.65
CA GLN A 92 -1.84 -17.47 19.86
C GLN A 92 -2.15 -17.68 18.37
N PRO A 93 -2.40 -16.62 17.58
CA PRO A 93 -2.59 -16.76 16.15
C PRO A 93 -1.23 -17.10 15.52
N SER A 94 -1.09 -18.31 15.01
CA SER A 94 0.01 -18.67 14.12
C SER A 94 -0.07 -17.77 12.88
N ILE A 95 0.89 -16.85 12.73
CA ILE A 95 0.99 -15.99 11.55
C ILE A 95 1.50 -16.87 10.40
N GLN A 96 0.58 -17.62 9.79
CA GLN A 96 0.84 -18.29 8.53
C GLN A 96 1.01 -17.21 7.44
N PRO A 97 2.12 -17.20 6.68
CA PRO A 97 2.22 -16.30 5.53
C PRO A 97 1.09 -16.64 4.55
N ARG A 98 0.32 -15.63 4.13
CA ARG A 98 -0.82 -15.83 3.23
C ARG A 98 -0.36 -16.55 1.96
N PRO A 99 -1.03 -17.64 1.54
CA PRO A 99 -0.62 -18.44 0.38
C PRO A 99 -0.61 -17.62 -0.92
N GLU A 100 -1.42 -16.57 -0.97
CA GLU A 100 -1.52 -15.60 -2.08
C GLU A 100 -0.17 -14.95 -2.44
N ILE A 101 0.72 -14.72 -1.47
CA ILE A 101 2.03 -14.11 -1.71
C ILE A 101 2.96 -15.07 -2.47
N LEU A 102 2.83 -16.38 -2.20
CA LEU A 102 3.64 -17.42 -2.86
C LEU A 102 3.21 -17.59 -4.33
N GLU A 103 1.92 -17.41 -4.62
CA GLU A 103 1.38 -17.44 -5.98
C GLU A 103 1.84 -16.23 -6.81
N ALA A 104 1.88 -15.03 -6.21
CA ALA A 104 2.34 -13.82 -6.89
C ALA A 104 3.82 -13.88 -7.32
N THR A 105 4.64 -14.71 -6.67
CA THR A 105 6.05 -14.92 -7.04
C THR A 105 6.27 -16.02 -8.08
N LYS A 106 5.23 -16.76 -8.47
CA LYS A 106 5.34 -17.69 -9.60
C LYS A 106 5.23 -16.91 -10.91
N LEU A 107 6.31 -16.93 -11.69
CA LEU A 107 6.32 -16.41 -13.06
C LEU A 107 5.28 -17.19 -13.87
N ASN A 108 4.23 -16.51 -14.32
CA ASN A 108 3.18 -17.09 -15.13
C ASN A 108 3.67 -17.17 -16.59
N GLU A 109 3.85 -18.37 -17.12
CA GLU A 109 4.20 -18.58 -18.53
C GLU A 109 3.01 -18.17 -19.42
N PRO A 110 3.20 -17.33 -20.46
CA PRO A 110 2.08 -16.84 -21.24
C PRO A 110 1.55 -17.92 -22.20
N GLU A 111 0.45 -18.58 -21.82
CA GLU A 111 -0.38 -19.32 -22.76
C GLU A 111 -1.10 -18.34 -23.71
N LYS A 112 -0.56 -18.28 -24.94
CA LYS A 112 -1.27 -18.15 -26.22
C LYS A 112 -2.54 -17.29 -26.22
N SER A 113 -2.31 -16.04 -26.58
CA SER A 113 -3.27 -15.08 -27.15
C SER A 113 -4.25 -15.71 -28.17
N GLN A 114 -5.48 -16.04 -27.75
CA GLN A 114 -6.57 -16.39 -28.68
C GLN A 114 -7.89 -15.62 -28.44
N THR A 115 -7.98 -14.76 -27.43
CA THR A 115 -9.24 -14.05 -27.09
C THR A 115 -9.26 -12.55 -27.41
N ALA A 116 -8.20 -11.99 -28.01
CA ALA A 116 -8.04 -10.53 -28.18
C ALA A 116 -8.60 -9.93 -29.48
N ARG A 117 -9.72 -10.43 -30.04
CA ARG A 117 -10.26 -9.85 -31.31
C ARG A 117 -11.75 -9.59 -31.43
N GLN A 118 -12.55 -9.75 -30.38
CA GLN A 118 -13.99 -9.49 -30.53
C GLN A 118 -14.52 -8.71 -29.32
N SER A 119 -15.04 -7.50 -29.57
CA SER A 119 -15.94 -6.70 -28.69
C SER A 119 -15.40 -5.51 -27.86
N GLY A 120 -14.30 -4.84 -28.24
CA GLY A 120 -13.76 -3.71 -27.43
C GLY A 120 -14.42 -2.32 -27.55
N TRP A 121 -15.21 -2.00 -28.58
CA TRP A 121 -15.74 -0.62 -28.77
C TRP A 121 -17.27 -0.58 -28.92
N THR A 122 -17.92 -1.58 -29.51
CA THR A 122 -19.35 -1.49 -29.85
C THR A 122 -20.33 -1.57 -28.66
N SER A 123 -19.85 -1.65 -27.40
CA SER A 123 -20.70 -1.76 -26.20
C SER A 123 -21.15 -0.42 -25.60
N TRP A 124 -20.55 0.72 -25.98
CA TRP A 124 -20.82 2.01 -25.32
C TRP A 124 -21.99 2.81 -25.93
N PHE A 125 -22.55 2.34 -27.04
CA PHE A 125 -23.62 3.01 -27.78
C PHE A 125 -24.99 2.31 -27.67
N ARG A 126 -25.13 1.32 -26.78
CA ARG A 126 -26.41 0.62 -26.55
C ARG A 126 -27.00 1.00 -25.20
#